data_AF-A0AAF0W643-F1
#
_entry.id   AF-A0AAF0W643-F1
#
_cell.length_a   1.000
_cell.length_b   1.000
_cell.length_c   1.000
_cell.angle_alpha   90.00
_cell.angle_beta   90.00
_cell.angle_gamma   90.00
#
_symmetry.space_group_name_H-M   'P 1'
#
loop_
_entity.id
_entity.type
_entity.pdbx_description
1 polymer ?
#
loop_
_entity_poly.entity_id
_entity_poly.type
_entity_poly.pdbx_seq_one_letter_code
_entity_poly.pdbx_strand_id
1 'polypeptide(L)'
;MEAKLFQLTSSAPSALFPPFSSPPLTLSPTFFNFNSVVCRSKKAGEKEQQQVEGLPEEYYDDEWQARQREKTKEFHRKRQEEEDEEERKIDEYREIGFRLKNYPEEEVRNAKKLVSSFIKSAEEVEEKIEEAAEKGELNELVLMVIWNRLDLARRDEEKDAVRSLDLLYRRVETEILKREATPAMRLLNDLLIMHDGFDDDGWLKACKKRMIDTFPREDPFSILVPAGFDIDKHEGPLTPPLEADDILLRVDFVREVDELLREVRHEQSQTPGGQGFDAESVARRLKQQEKQKAIHQVEAVLELAINLQW
;
A
#
# COMPACT_ATOMS: atom_id res chain seq x y z
N MET A 1 50.42 -15.90 -23.87
CA MET A 1 49.34 -16.78 -23.39
C MET A 1 48.05 -15.98 -23.49
N GLU A 2 47.05 -16.61 -24.09
CA GLU A 2 46.02 -16.02 -24.94
C GLU A 2 44.97 -15.20 -24.20
N ALA A 3 44.68 -14.01 -24.74
CA ALA A 3 43.50 -13.22 -24.41
C ALA A 3 42.29 -13.82 -25.13
N LYS A 4 41.34 -14.40 -24.38
CA LYS A 4 40.03 -14.78 -24.91
C LYS A 4 39.13 -13.55 -24.96
N LEU A 5 38.98 -13.00 -26.16
CA LEU A 5 37.81 -12.23 -26.57
C LEU A 5 36.56 -13.09 -26.40
N PHE A 6 35.58 -12.60 -25.65
CA PHE A 6 34.18 -12.96 -25.88
C PHE A 6 33.48 -11.74 -26.47
N GLN A 7 33.43 -11.71 -27.80
CA GLN A 7 32.41 -10.96 -28.53
C GLN A 7 31.10 -11.75 -28.42
N LEU A 8 30.11 -11.21 -27.72
CA LEU A 8 28.72 -11.65 -27.87
C LEU A 8 28.05 -10.67 -28.84
N THR A 9 27.87 -11.15 -30.05
CA THR A 9 27.12 -10.52 -31.13
C THR A 9 25.68 -10.31 -30.69
N SER A 10 25.26 -9.04 -30.59
CA SER A 10 23.86 -8.65 -30.55
C SER A 10 23.28 -8.83 -31.96
N SER A 11 22.31 -9.73 -32.11
CA SER A 11 21.40 -9.73 -33.25
C SER A 11 19.97 -9.67 -32.71
N ALA A 12 19.34 -8.50 -32.87
CA ALA A 12 17.91 -8.35 -32.77
C ALA A 12 17.19 -9.21 -33.82
N PRO A 13 15.96 -9.66 -33.55
CA PRO A 13 14.93 -9.70 -34.56
C PRO A 13 13.86 -8.65 -34.24
N SER A 14 13.74 -7.73 -35.18
CA SER A 14 12.66 -6.77 -35.32
C SER A 14 11.29 -7.44 -35.28
N ALA A 15 10.34 -6.66 -34.77
CA ALA A 15 8.91 -6.87 -34.81
C ALA A 15 8.40 -7.38 -36.17
N LEU A 16 7.51 -8.38 -36.13
CA LEU A 16 6.44 -8.56 -37.10
C LEU A 16 5.18 -9.02 -36.34
N PHE A 17 4.35 -8.05 -35.96
CA PHE A 17 2.95 -8.30 -35.65
C PHE A 17 2.23 -8.70 -36.94
N PRO A 18 1.55 -9.86 -37.01
CA PRO A 18 0.61 -10.09 -38.09
C PRO A 18 -0.66 -9.24 -37.84
N PRO A 19 -1.19 -8.55 -38.86
CA PRO A 19 -2.50 -7.92 -38.76
C PRO A 19 -3.56 -9.02 -38.67
N PHE A 20 -4.43 -8.93 -37.67
CA PHE A 20 -5.69 -9.67 -37.62
C PHE A 20 -6.54 -9.28 -38.85
N SER A 21 -6.46 -10.09 -39.90
CA SER A 21 -7.35 -10.04 -41.05
C SER A 21 -8.57 -10.88 -40.72
N SER A 22 -9.71 -10.24 -40.51
CA SER A 22 -11.02 -10.87 -40.34
C SER A 22 -11.45 -11.50 -41.69
N PRO A 23 -11.73 -12.82 -41.76
CA PRO A 23 -12.44 -13.35 -42.92
C PRO A 23 -13.95 -13.00 -42.82
N PRO A 24 -14.59 -12.52 -43.90
CA PRO A 24 -16.04 -12.42 -43.95
C PRO A 24 -16.60 -13.81 -44.21
N LEU A 25 -17.14 -14.46 -43.18
CA LEU A 25 -17.99 -15.64 -43.38
C LEU A 25 -19.41 -15.16 -43.70
N THR A 26 -19.66 -14.96 -44.99
CA THR A 26 -21.01 -14.95 -45.55
C THR A 26 -21.56 -16.38 -45.47
N LEU A 27 -22.30 -16.69 -44.41
CA LEU A 27 -23.17 -17.86 -44.36
C LEU A 27 -24.60 -17.41 -44.69
N SER A 28 -25.00 -17.76 -45.89
CA SER A 28 -26.36 -17.67 -46.43
C SER A 28 -27.38 -18.31 -45.47
N PRO A 29 -28.57 -17.72 -45.27
CA PRO A 29 -29.63 -18.35 -44.51
C PRO A 29 -30.28 -19.42 -45.41
N THR A 30 -29.87 -20.67 -45.24
CA THR A 30 -30.63 -21.79 -45.81
C THR A 30 -31.87 -21.98 -44.94
N PHE A 31 -32.96 -21.33 -45.33
CA PHE A 31 -34.30 -21.62 -44.84
C PHE A 31 -34.64 -23.07 -45.16
N PHE A 32 -34.38 -23.98 -44.22
CA PHE A 32 -35.00 -25.29 -44.25
C PHE A 32 -36.46 -25.13 -43.81
N ASN A 33 -37.33 -25.09 -44.82
CA ASN A 33 -38.77 -25.30 -44.70
C ASN A 33 -39.03 -26.61 -43.94
N PHE A 34 -39.30 -26.52 -42.64
CA PHE A 34 -40.01 -27.58 -41.95
C PHE A 34 -41.47 -27.50 -42.35
N ASN A 35 -41.85 -28.33 -43.32
CA ASN A 35 -43.26 -28.59 -43.64
C ASN A 35 -43.98 -28.97 -42.35
N SER A 36 -44.97 -28.17 -41.97
CA SER A 36 -45.93 -28.46 -40.91
C SER A 36 -46.73 -29.70 -41.32
N VAL A 37 -46.36 -30.86 -40.79
CA VAL A 37 -47.19 -32.05 -40.89
C VAL A 37 -48.38 -31.86 -39.93
N VAL A 38 -49.56 -31.74 -40.53
CA VAL A 38 -50.85 -31.73 -39.85
C VAL A 38 -51.00 -33.04 -39.05
N CYS A 39 -50.92 -32.94 -37.72
CA CYS A 39 -51.29 -34.04 -36.83
C CYS A 39 -52.80 -34.21 -36.82
N ARG A 40 -53.28 -35.14 -37.66
CA ARG A 40 -54.66 -35.63 -37.62
C ARG A 40 -54.83 -36.50 -36.38
N SER A 41 -55.46 -35.94 -35.35
CA SER A 41 -55.88 -36.67 -34.15
C SER A 41 -56.77 -37.86 -34.52
N LYS A 42 -56.30 -39.07 -34.20
CA LYS A 42 -57.08 -40.31 -34.17
C LYS A 42 -56.81 -41.03 -32.86
N LYS A 43 -57.85 -41.00 -32.02
CA LYS A 43 -58.32 -41.97 -31.01
C LYS A 43 -57.28 -42.86 -30.29
N ALA A 44 -57.43 -42.83 -28.97
CA ALA A 44 -56.96 -43.80 -28.00
C ALA A 44 -56.98 -45.25 -28.51
N GLY A 45 -55.82 -45.90 -28.38
CA GLY A 45 -55.56 -47.31 -28.59
C GLY A 45 -54.25 -47.65 -27.88
N GLU A 46 -54.20 -48.83 -27.29
CA GLU A 46 -53.26 -49.26 -26.27
C GLU A 46 -51.76 -49.23 -26.64
N LYS A 47 -50.96 -49.26 -25.58
CA LYS A 47 -49.50 -49.26 -25.55
C LYS A 47 -48.87 -50.30 -26.48
N GLU A 48 -48.25 -49.85 -27.56
CA GLU A 48 -47.08 -50.52 -28.11
C GLU A 48 -46.00 -49.46 -28.30
N GLN A 49 -44.96 -49.56 -27.48
CA GLN A 49 -43.71 -48.85 -27.66
C GLN A 49 -43.13 -49.34 -28.98
N GLN A 50 -43.40 -48.63 -30.08
CA GLN A 50 -42.61 -48.77 -31.29
C GLN A 50 -41.21 -48.27 -30.94
N GLN A 51 -40.35 -49.20 -30.51
CA GLN A 51 -38.92 -48.97 -30.43
C GLN A 51 -38.49 -48.55 -31.84
N VAL A 52 -38.13 -47.28 -31.98
CA VAL A 52 -37.51 -46.74 -33.19
C VAL A 52 -36.23 -47.54 -33.44
N GLU A 53 -36.23 -48.32 -34.51
CA GLU A 53 -35.17 -49.24 -34.89
C GLU A 53 -33.85 -48.48 -35.09
N GLY A 54 -32.90 -48.70 -34.18
CA GLY A 54 -31.56 -48.08 -34.20
C GLY A 54 -31.15 -47.33 -32.94
N LEU A 55 -32.03 -47.18 -31.95
CA LEU A 55 -31.69 -46.56 -30.65
C LEU A 55 -31.44 -47.64 -29.57
N PRO A 56 -30.39 -47.53 -28.74
CA PRO A 56 -30.12 -48.48 -27.66
C PRO A 56 -31.33 -48.68 -26.74
N GLU A 57 -31.59 -49.91 -26.29
CA GLU A 57 -32.76 -50.28 -25.46
C GLU A 57 -32.82 -49.48 -24.14
N GLU A 58 -31.66 -49.10 -23.62
CA GLU A 58 -31.47 -48.20 -22.46
C GLU A 58 -32.12 -46.82 -22.64
N TYR A 59 -32.38 -46.38 -23.87
CA TYR A 59 -33.04 -45.09 -24.14
C TYR A 59 -34.53 -45.12 -23.81
N TYR A 60 -35.17 -46.30 -23.74
CA TYR A 60 -36.58 -46.46 -23.39
C TYR A 60 -36.81 -46.67 -21.89
N ASP A 61 -35.74 -46.85 -21.11
CA ASP A 61 -35.82 -46.89 -19.65
C ASP A 61 -36.06 -45.48 -19.10
N ASP A 62 -37.24 -45.27 -18.53
CA ASP A 62 -37.64 -44.00 -17.90
C ASP A 62 -36.63 -43.58 -16.80
N GLU A 63 -36.06 -44.54 -16.08
CA GLU A 63 -35.02 -44.30 -15.08
C GLU A 63 -33.69 -43.86 -15.71
N TRP A 64 -33.33 -44.41 -16.87
CA TRP A 64 -32.12 -44.03 -17.59
C TRP A 64 -32.28 -42.61 -18.16
N GLN A 65 -33.42 -42.30 -18.76
CA GLN A 65 -33.74 -40.94 -19.23
C GLN A 65 -33.76 -39.93 -18.07
N ALA A 66 -34.32 -40.29 -16.92
CA ALA A 66 -34.31 -39.46 -15.73
C ALA A 66 -32.88 -39.18 -15.24
N ARG A 67 -32.02 -40.21 -15.17
CA ARG A 67 -30.60 -40.07 -14.83
C ARG A 67 -29.83 -39.19 -15.82
N GLN A 68 -30.14 -39.25 -17.11
CA GLN A 68 -29.52 -38.35 -18.10
C GLN A 68 -29.97 -36.89 -17.90
N ARG A 69 -31.27 -36.66 -17.67
CA ARG A 69 -31.81 -35.31 -17.37
C ARG A 69 -31.21 -34.75 -16.08
N GLU A 70 -31.04 -35.58 -15.05
CA GLU A 70 -30.37 -35.19 -13.81
C GLU A 70 -28.90 -34.85 -14.03
N LYS A 71 -28.14 -35.66 -14.78
CA LYS A 71 -26.75 -35.36 -15.14
C LYS A 71 -26.62 -34.04 -15.91
N THR A 72 -27.52 -33.76 -16.86
CA THR A 72 -27.53 -32.49 -17.59
C THR A 72 -27.85 -31.31 -16.67
N LYS A 73 -28.81 -31.45 -15.76
CA LYS A 73 -29.13 -30.42 -14.75
C LYS A 73 -27.97 -30.17 -13.79
N GLU A 74 -27.31 -31.22 -13.31
CA GLU A 74 -26.12 -31.10 -12.45
C GLU A 74 -24.96 -30.41 -13.18
N PHE A 75 -24.75 -30.73 -14.46
CA PHE A 75 -23.74 -30.08 -15.27
C PHE A 75 -24.04 -28.60 -15.50
N HIS A 76 -25.30 -28.24 -15.80
CA HIS A 76 -25.71 -26.84 -15.91
C HIS A 76 -25.59 -26.11 -14.58
N ARG A 77 -25.94 -26.74 -13.45
CA ARG A 77 -25.77 -26.17 -12.12
C ARG A 77 -24.31 -25.88 -11.82
N LYS A 78 -23.40 -26.83 -12.10
CA LYS A 78 -21.95 -26.63 -11.93
C LYS A 78 -21.42 -25.50 -12.82
N ARG A 79 -21.83 -25.46 -14.09
CA ARG A 79 -21.46 -24.36 -14.99
C ARG A 79 -21.94 -23.02 -14.46
N GLN A 80 -23.17 -22.95 -13.95
CA GLN A 80 -23.71 -21.73 -13.38
C GLN A 80 -22.97 -21.33 -12.10
N GLU A 81 -22.64 -22.29 -11.23
CA GLU A 81 -21.82 -22.04 -10.03
C GLU A 81 -20.42 -21.51 -10.41
N GLU A 82 -19.79 -22.06 -11.45
CA GLU A 82 -18.51 -21.58 -12.00
C GLU A 82 -18.63 -20.17 -12.60
N GLU A 83 -19.67 -19.91 -13.40
CA GLU A 83 -19.97 -18.59 -13.98
C GLU A 83 -20.21 -17.53 -12.87
N ASP A 84 -20.95 -17.88 -11.82
CA ASP A 84 -21.21 -17.01 -10.67
C ASP A 84 -19.94 -16.74 -9.84
N GLU A 85 -19.00 -17.68 -9.79
CA GLU A 85 -17.69 -17.50 -9.15
C GLU A 85 -16.76 -16.61 -9.99
N GLU A 86 -16.78 -16.78 -11.32
CA GLU A 86 -16.05 -15.91 -12.24
C GLU A 86 -16.62 -14.48 -12.22
N GLU A 87 -17.94 -14.32 -12.20
CA GLU A 87 -18.59 -13.01 -12.10
C GLU A 87 -18.23 -12.32 -10.78
N ARG A 88 -18.26 -13.04 -9.66
CA ARG A 88 -17.80 -12.54 -8.36
C ARG A 88 -16.35 -12.04 -8.41
N LYS A 89 -15.45 -12.81 -9.02
CA LYS A 89 -14.05 -12.38 -9.20
C LYS A 89 -13.97 -11.12 -10.06
N ILE A 90 -14.67 -11.08 -11.19
CA ILE A 90 -14.68 -9.92 -12.09
C ILE A 90 -15.16 -8.66 -11.36
N ASP A 91 -16.22 -8.76 -10.57
CA ASP A 91 -16.76 -7.64 -9.80
C ASP A 91 -15.78 -7.15 -8.73
N GLU A 92 -15.06 -8.06 -8.06
CA GLU A 92 -13.99 -7.69 -7.13
C GLU A 92 -12.86 -6.90 -7.82
N TYR A 93 -12.41 -7.30 -9.03
CA TYR A 93 -11.40 -6.57 -9.79
C TYR A 93 -11.91 -5.20 -10.26
N ARG A 94 -13.18 -5.14 -10.68
CA ARG A 94 -13.85 -3.87 -11.03
C ARG A 94 -13.91 -2.92 -9.85
N GLU A 95 -14.24 -3.42 -8.66
CA GLU A 95 -14.33 -2.60 -7.45
C GLU A 95 -12.98 -1.95 -7.10
N ILE A 96 -11.87 -2.69 -7.17
CA ILE A 96 -10.52 -2.09 -7.01
C ILE A 96 -10.27 -1.00 -8.06
N GLY A 97 -10.64 -1.27 -9.32
CA GLY A 97 -10.49 -0.31 -10.41
C GLY A 97 -11.25 1.00 -10.20
N PHE A 98 -12.38 0.95 -9.50
CA PHE A 98 -13.23 2.12 -9.25
C PHE A 98 -12.76 3.00 -8.07
N ARG A 99 -11.90 2.50 -7.15
CA ARG A 99 -11.46 3.26 -5.96
C ARG A 99 -10.79 4.58 -6.28
N LEU A 100 -10.07 4.66 -7.41
CA LEU A 100 -9.38 5.87 -7.85
C LEU A 100 -10.23 6.79 -8.75
N LYS A 101 -11.48 6.43 -9.06
CA LYS A 101 -12.33 7.18 -10.01
C LYS A 101 -12.76 8.56 -9.49
N ASN A 102 -12.73 8.77 -8.17
CA ASN A 102 -13.13 10.03 -7.55
C ASN A 102 -12.00 11.08 -7.49
N TYR A 103 -10.77 10.71 -7.89
CA TYR A 103 -9.62 11.60 -7.87
C TYR A 103 -9.35 12.21 -9.25
N PRO A 104 -8.67 13.37 -9.33
CA PRO A 104 -8.26 13.97 -10.60
C PRO A 104 -7.43 13.00 -11.44
N GLU A 105 -7.81 12.79 -12.71
CA GLU A 105 -7.16 11.79 -13.57
C GLU A 105 -5.66 12.08 -13.80
N GLU A 106 -5.27 13.35 -13.82
CA GLU A 106 -3.89 13.79 -14.01
C GLU A 106 -3.01 13.39 -12.83
N GLU A 107 -3.48 13.62 -11.60
CA GLU A 107 -2.78 13.24 -10.37
C GLU A 107 -2.67 11.72 -10.27
N VAL A 108 -3.74 10.99 -10.58
CA VAL A 108 -3.73 9.52 -10.60
C VAL A 108 -2.73 8.99 -11.62
N ARG A 109 -2.65 9.62 -12.79
CA ARG A 109 -1.71 9.25 -13.85
C ARG A 109 -0.26 9.52 -13.43
N ASN A 110 -0.01 10.64 -12.76
CA ASN A 110 1.32 10.99 -12.25
C ASN A 110 1.75 10.04 -11.13
N ALA A 111 0.87 9.77 -10.15
CA ALA A 111 1.11 8.79 -9.10
C ALA A 111 1.39 7.38 -9.68
N LYS A 112 0.60 6.93 -10.67
CA LYS A 112 0.86 5.66 -11.37
C LYS A 112 2.22 5.62 -12.07
N LYS A 113 2.66 6.72 -12.68
CA LYS A 113 3.99 6.82 -13.29
C LYS A 113 5.09 6.76 -12.23
N LEU A 114 4.93 7.47 -11.12
CA LEU A 114 5.88 7.51 -10.02
C LEU A 114 6.07 6.14 -9.38
N VAL A 115 4.96 5.46 -9.02
CA VAL A 115 5.01 4.08 -8.49
C VAL A 115 5.66 3.12 -9.49
N SER A 116 5.38 3.29 -10.79
CA SER A 116 6.03 2.48 -11.83
C SER A 116 7.52 2.77 -11.96
N SER A 117 7.96 4.00 -11.70
CA SER A 117 9.38 4.39 -11.65
C SER A 117 10.08 3.72 -10.47
N PHE A 118 9.47 3.74 -9.27
CA PHE A 118 10.01 3.08 -8.08
C PHE A 118 10.22 1.57 -8.30
N ILE A 119 9.21 0.89 -8.83
CA ILE A 119 9.30 -0.56 -9.10
C ILE A 119 10.39 -0.87 -10.14
N LYS A 120 10.57 -0.02 -11.16
CA LYS A 120 11.61 -0.20 -12.17
C LYS A 120 13.02 0.07 -11.64
N SER A 121 13.15 0.94 -10.64
CA SER A 121 14.45 1.35 -10.12
C SER A 121 15.12 0.33 -9.22
N ALA A 122 14.38 -0.65 -8.68
CA ALA A 122 14.87 -1.79 -7.89
C ALA A 122 15.92 -1.43 -6.81
N GLU A 123 17.19 -1.30 -7.18
CA GLU A 123 18.30 -0.93 -6.29
C GLU A 123 18.31 0.56 -5.89
N GLU A 124 17.96 1.47 -6.81
CA GLU A 124 17.94 2.93 -6.59
C GLU A 124 16.57 3.42 -6.07
N VAL A 125 15.73 2.51 -5.58
CA VAL A 125 14.37 2.87 -5.15
C VAL A 125 14.38 3.83 -3.96
N GLU A 126 15.34 3.69 -3.05
CA GLU A 126 15.49 4.52 -1.86
C GLU A 126 15.78 5.98 -2.23
N GLU A 127 16.82 6.20 -3.04
CA GLU A 127 17.22 7.53 -3.52
C GLU A 127 16.07 8.22 -4.28
N LYS A 128 15.34 7.46 -5.12
CA LYS A 128 14.17 8.01 -5.82
C LYS A 128 13.01 8.38 -4.90
N ILE A 129 12.80 7.64 -3.82
CA ILE A 129 11.77 7.99 -2.82
C ILE A 129 12.17 9.29 -2.13
N GLU A 130 13.43 9.42 -1.72
CA GLU A 130 13.94 10.66 -1.10
C GLU A 130 13.84 11.86 -2.06
N GLU A 131 14.25 11.72 -3.33
CA GLU A 131 14.10 12.77 -4.34
C GLU A 131 12.64 13.17 -4.58
N ALA A 132 11.73 12.18 -4.65
CA ALA A 132 10.30 12.44 -4.83
C ALA A 132 9.71 13.15 -3.60
N ALA A 133 10.20 12.83 -2.40
CA ALA A 133 9.85 13.52 -1.17
C ALA A 133 10.33 14.98 -1.20
N GLU A 134 11.57 15.23 -1.66
CA GLU A 134 12.12 16.57 -1.82
C GLU A 134 11.32 17.43 -2.78
N LYS A 135 10.83 16.84 -3.88
CA LYS A 135 9.98 17.50 -4.86
C LYS A 135 8.52 17.67 -4.39
N GLY A 136 8.12 17.06 -3.27
CA GLY A 136 6.74 17.08 -2.77
C GLY A 136 5.77 16.27 -3.62
N GLU A 137 6.25 15.24 -4.33
CA GLU A 137 5.43 14.38 -5.20
C GLU A 137 4.85 13.16 -4.45
N LEU A 138 5.36 12.86 -3.25
CA LEU A 138 4.85 11.80 -2.37
C LEU A 138 3.57 12.26 -1.67
N ASN A 139 2.43 11.95 -2.27
CA ASN A 139 1.11 12.24 -1.71
C ASN A 139 0.40 10.96 -1.27
N GLU A 140 -0.69 11.10 -0.51
CA GLU A 140 -1.59 9.99 -0.15
C GLU A 140 -2.06 9.19 -1.38
N LEU A 141 -2.24 9.86 -2.52
CA LEU A 141 -2.62 9.21 -3.77
C LEU A 141 -1.59 8.18 -4.25
N VAL A 142 -0.30 8.39 -3.98
CA VAL A 142 0.78 7.44 -4.28
C VAL A 142 0.61 6.18 -3.44
N LEU A 143 0.34 6.34 -2.14
CA LEU A 143 0.03 5.22 -1.24
C LEU A 143 -1.20 4.43 -1.72
N MET A 144 -2.27 5.14 -2.12
CA MET A 144 -3.48 4.53 -2.65
C MET A 144 -3.23 3.72 -3.93
N VAL A 145 -2.35 4.20 -4.81
CA VAL A 145 -1.95 3.47 -6.03
C VAL A 145 -1.13 2.23 -5.69
N ILE A 146 -0.19 2.31 -4.74
CA ILE A 146 0.58 1.15 -4.27
C ILE A 146 -0.37 0.13 -3.64
N TRP A 147 -1.30 0.58 -2.80
CA TRP A 147 -2.27 -0.27 -2.13
C TRP A 147 -3.19 -1.00 -3.12
N ASN A 148 -3.67 -0.33 -4.16
CA ASN A 148 -4.44 -1.00 -5.21
C ASN A 148 -3.62 -2.08 -5.94
N ARG A 149 -2.33 -1.85 -6.21
CA ARG A 149 -1.45 -2.89 -6.78
C ARG A 149 -1.20 -4.03 -5.80
N LEU A 150 -1.08 -3.73 -4.50
CA LEU A 150 -0.91 -4.72 -3.45
C LEU A 150 -2.13 -5.63 -3.33
N ASP A 151 -3.34 -5.06 -3.37
CA ASP A 151 -4.58 -5.84 -3.33
C ASP A 151 -4.74 -6.74 -4.58
N LEU A 152 -4.32 -6.26 -5.77
CA LEU A 152 -4.26 -7.11 -6.97
C LEU A 152 -3.26 -8.27 -6.80
N ALA A 153 -2.04 -7.97 -6.35
CA ALA A 153 -1.01 -9.00 -6.11
C ALA A 153 -1.44 -10.04 -5.07
N ARG A 154 -2.22 -9.65 -4.06
CA ARG A 154 -2.79 -10.57 -3.06
C ARG A 154 -3.80 -11.53 -3.70
N ARG A 155 -4.63 -11.05 -4.62
CA ARG A 155 -5.63 -11.87 -5.32
C ARG A 155 -5.01 -12.79 -6.36
N ASP A 156 -3.95 -12.33 -7.01
CA ASP A 156 -3.18 -13.14 -7.96
C ASP A 156 -2.21 -14.12 -7.27
N GLU A 157 -2.22 -14.17 -5.92
CA GLU A 157 -1.37 -15.01 -5.06
C GLU A 157 0.16 -14.83 -5.28
N GLU A 158 0.57 -13.66 -5.77
CA GLU A 158 1.97 -13.32 -6.06
C GLU A 158 2.73 -12.89 -4.80
N LYS A 159 3.19 -13.86 -3.99
CA LYS A 159 3.84 -13.60 -2.69
C LYS A 159 5.04 -12.64 -2.74
N ASP A 160 5.84 -12.69 -3.79
CA ASP A 160 7.01 -11.82 -3.93
C ASP A 160 6.61 -10.38 -4.30
N ALA A 161 5.57 -10.22 -5.13
CA ALA A 161 5.00 -8.92 -5.43
C ALA A 161 4.33 -8.32 -4.19
N VAL A 162 3.61 -9.13 -3.40
CA VAL A 162 3.02 -8.70 -2.13
C VAL A 162 4.10 -8.20 -1.17
N ARG A 163 5.20 -8.93 -0.98
CA ARG A 163 6.29 -8.51 -0.09
C ARG A 163 6.96 -7.22 -0.56
N SER A 164 7.29 -7.12 -1.84
CA SER A 164 7.98 -5.95 -2.38
C SER A 164 7.10 -4.69 -2.37
N LEU A 165 5.81 -4.82 -2.69
CA LEU A 165 4.86 -3.72 -2.63
C LEU A 165 4.54 -3.29 -1.19
N ASP A 166 4.50 -4.23 -0.23
CA ASP A 166 4.32 -3.90 1.19
C ASP A 166 5.51 -3.10 1.75
N LEU A 167 6.74 -3.53 1.41
CA LEU A 167 7.96 -2.76 1.76
C LEU A 167 7.94 -1.36 1.13
N LEU A 168 7.57 -1.26 -0.15
CA LEU A 168 7.45 0.01 -0.85
C LEU A 168 6.38 0.91 -0.19
N TYR A 169 5.22 0.36 0.13
CA TYR A 169 4.14 1.07 0.81
C TYR A 169 4.64 1.63 2.14
N ARG A 170 5.25 0.79 2.99
CA ARG A 170 5.78 1.22 4.29
C ARG A 170 6.85 2.29 4.16
N ARG A 171 7.77 2.13 3.21
CA ARG A 171 8.84 3.12 3.02
C ARG A 171 8.29 4.47 2.58
N VAL A 172 7.37 4.49 1.62
CA VAL A 172 6.71 5.72 1.15
C VAL A 172 5.87 6.35 2.27
N GLU A 173 5.13 5.54 3.04
CA GLU A 173 4.34 6.00 4.20
C GLU A 173 5.23 6.67 5.24
N THR A 174 6.37 6.06 5.58
CA THR A 174 7.32 6.67 6.52
C THR A 174 7.93 7.97 6.01
N GLU A 175 8.17 8.10 4.70
CA GLU A 175 8.72 9.33 4.14
C GLU A 175 7.69 10.47 4.16
N ILE A 176 6.43 10.17 3.86
CA ILE A 176 5.32 11.13 3.99
C ILE A 176 5.21 11.60 5.45
N LEU A 177 5.16 10.66 6.40
CA LEU A 177 5.08 10.98 7.82
C LEU A 177 6.27 11.80 8.31
N LYS A 178 7.48 11.53 7.80
CA LYS A 178 8.69 12.30 8.13
C LYS A 178 8.60 13.76 7.67
N ARG A 179 7.96 14.02 6.53
CA ARG A 179 7.73 15.37 6.01
C ARG A 179 6.63 16.10 6.77
N GLU A 180 5.54 15.41 7.03
CA GLU A 180 4.39 15.96 7.77
C GLU A 180 4.67 16.16 9.26
N ALA A 181 5.67 15.47 9.82
CA ALA A 181 6.07 15.61 11.22
C ALA A 181 6.44 17.06 11.57
N THR A 182 5.99 17.51 12.75
CA THR A 182 6.35 18.82 13.29
C THR A 182 7.88 18.91 13.51
N PRO A 183 8.48 20.11 13.47
CA PRO A 183 9.91 20.26 13.73
C PRO A 183 10.35 19.65 15.07
N ALA A 184 9.49 19.70 16.10
CA ALA A 184 9.75 19.07 17.38
C ALA A 184 9.85 17.54 17.29
N MET A 185 8.91 16.91 16.57
CA MET A 185 8.91 15.46 16.37
C MET A 185 10.09 15.00 15.52
N ARG A 186 10.47 15.78 14.50
CA ARG A 186 11.69 15.51 13.70
C ARG A 186 12.93 15.53 14.59
N LEU A 187 13.10 16.57 15.41
CA LEU A 187 14.21 16.67 16.37
C LEU A 187 14.18 15.51 17.38
N LEU A 188 13.01 15.14 17.91
CA LEU A 188 12.92 14.01 18.85
C LEU A 188 13.37 12.70 18.19
N ASN A 189 12.89 12.40 16.99
CA ASN A 189 13.29 11.20 16.25
C ASN A 189 14.80 11.18 16.01
N ASP A 190 15.34 12.31 15.58
CA ASP A 190 16.76 12.55 15.38
C ASP A 190 17.61 12.31 16.64
N LEU A 191 17.11 12.73 17.81
CA LEU A 191 17.76 12.51 19.11
C LEU A 191 17.73 11.04 19.51
N LEU A 192 16.62 10.35 19.29
CA LEU A 192 16.47 8.93 19.61
C LEU A 192 17.33 8.04 18.70
N ILE A 193 17.46 8.37 17.40
CA ILE A 193 18.30 7.63 16.45
C ILE A 193 19.78 7.64 16.85
N MET A 194 20.25 8.70 17.52
CA MET A 194 21.65 8.78 18.00
C MET A 194 21.95 7.84 19.17
N HIS A 195 20.96 7.13 19.73
CA HIS A 195 21.19 6.21 20.84
C HIS A 195 21.73 4.87 20.33
N ASP A 196 23.00 4.60 20.59
CA ASP A 196 23.67 3.33 20.21
C ASP A 196 23.23 2.13 21.06
N GLY A 197 22.30 2.30 22.02
CA GLY A 197 21.76 1.23 22.85
C GLY A 197 22.51 0.97 24.17
N PHE A 198 23.74 1.47 24.31
CA PHE A 198 24.65 1.12 25.42
C PHE A 198 25.16 2.30 26.28
N ASP A 199 25.32 3.51 25.73
CA ASP A 199 25.91 4.65 26.43
C ASP A 199 24.90 5.80 26.59
N ASP A 200 24.13 5.77 27.68
CA ASP A 200 23.13 6.79 27.98
C ASP A 200 23.77 8.16 28.27
N ASP A 201 24.93 8.20 28.95
CA ASP A 201 25.60 9.44 29.33
C ASP A 201 26.25 10.13 28.12
N GLY A 202 26.91 9.37 27.25
CA GLY A 202 27.46 9.88 25.99
C GLY A 202 26.36 10.34 25.05
N TRP A 203 25.27 9.58 24.96
CA TRP A 203 24.09 9.94 24.18
C TRP A 203 23.44 11.24 24.67
N LEU A 204 23.24 11.42 25.98
CA LEU A 204 22.65 12.66 26.53
C LEU A 204 23.54 13.88 26.26
N LYS A 205 24.87 13.73 26.29
CA LYS A 205 25.79 14.82 25.90
C LYS A 205 25.68 15.16 24.42
N ALA A 206 25.56 14.16 23.55
CA ALA A 206 25.32 14.37 22.12
C ALA A 206 23.96 15.05 21.86
N CYS A 207 22.92 14.62 22.58
CA CYS A 207 21.60 15.25 22.56
C CYS A 207 21.68 16.71 22.99
N LYS A 208 22.38 17.02 24.08
CA LYS A 208 22.58 18.40 24.57
C LYS A 208 23.20 19.27 23.50
N LYS A 209 24.26 18.79 22.85
CA LYS A 209 24.95 19.52 21.78
C LYS A 209 24.00 19.80 20.61
N ARG A 210 23.28 18.78 20.13
CA ARG A 210 22.34 18.92 19.02
C ARG A 210 21.18 19.88 19.34
N MET A 211 20.68 19.84 20.57
CA MET A 211 19.66 20.78 21.06
C MET A 211 20.17 22.22 21.08
N ILE A 212 21.40 22.46 21.54
CA ILE A 212 22.04 23.78 21.51
C ILE A 212 22.22 24.27 20.07
N ASP A 213 22.58 23.38 19.15
CA ASP A 213 22.76 23.75 17.74
C ASP A 213 21.40 24.01 17.03
N THR A 214 20.29 23.44 17.52
CA THR A 214 18.96 23.54 16.89
C THR A 214 18.12 24.69 17.45
N PHE A 215 18.09 24.86 18.77
CA PHE A 215 17.27 25.91 19.39
C PHE A 215 17.92 27.29 19.17
N PRO A 216 17.14 28.36 18.96
CA PRO A 216 17.66 29.71 19.08
C PRO A 216 17.95 30.03 20.55
N ARG A 217 18.94 30.89 20.82
CA ARG A 217 19.18 31.40 22.17
C ARG A 217 17.98 32.24 22.60
N GLU A 218 17.43 31.93 23.78
CA GLU A 218 16.24 32.59 24.33
C GLU A 218 16.51 34.00 24.92
N ASP A 219 17.43 34.74 24.33
CA ASP A 219 17.69 36.14 24.68
C ASP A 219 16.70 37.05 23.92
N PRO A 220 16.04 38.04 24.55
CA PRO A 220 15.04 38.89 23.91
C PRO A 220 15.52 39.57 22.62
N PHE A 221 16.82 39.87 22.54
CA PHE A 221 17.42 40.44 21.34
C PHE A 221 17.69 39.38 20.27
N SER A 222 17.97 38.13 20.63
CA SER A 222 18.20 37.04 19.66
C SER A 222 16.92 36.52 19.01
N ILE A 223 15.76 36.66 19.66
CA ILE A 223 14.45 36.26 19.11
C ILE A 223 13.85 37.36 18.23
N LEU A 224 14.05 38.64 18.58
CA LEU A 224 13.40 39.77 17.91
C LEU A 224 14.22 40.38 16.77
N VAL A 225 15.53 40.09 16.70
CA VAL A 225 16.46 40.79 15.82
C VAL A 225 17.02 39.84 14.75
N PRO A 226 16.82 40.10 13.45
CA PRO A 226 17.36 39.28 12.37
C PRO A 226 18.90 39.19 12.39
N ALA A 227 19.46 38.11 11.85
CA ALA A 227 20.90 37.93 11.73
C ALA A 227 21.54 39.07 10.89
N GLY A 228 22.49 39.81 11.47
CA GLY A 228 23.20 40.92 10.82
C GLY A 228 22.60 42.32 11.05
N PHE A 229 21.59 42.43 11.92
CA PHE A 229 20.98 43.71 12.27
C PHE A 229 21.88 44.54 13.20
N ASP A 230 22.21 45.76 12.78
CA ASP A 230 23.01 46.70 13.56
C ASP A 230 22.07 47.52 14.47
N ILE A 231 21.98 47.11 15.75
CA ILE A 231 21.10 47.71 16.77
C ILE A 231 21.35 49.22 16.92
N ASP A 232 22.58 49.67 16.67
CA ASP A 232 22.98 51.07 16.86
C ASP A 232 22.56 51.98 15.69
N LYS A 233 22.08 51.43 14.57
CA LYS A 233 21.70 52.19 13.37
C LYS A 233 20.22 52.16 13.04
N HIS A 234 19.40 51.45 13.79
CA HIS A 234 17.98 51.31 13.51
C HIS A 234 17.13 52.37 14.22
N GLU A 235 16.37 53.14 13.43
CA GLU A 235 15.19 53.88 13.92
C GLU A 235 13.91 53.23 13.36
N GLY A 236 13.01 52.78 14.24
CA GLY A 236 11.68 52.26 13.87
C GLY A 236 11.21 51.08 14.75
N PRO A 237 9.95 50.63 14.60
CA PRO A 237 9.47 49.42 15.27
C PRO A 237 10.07 48.16 14.66
N LEU A 238 10.59 47.25 15.49
CA LEU A 238 11.10 45.95 15.07
C LEU A 238 9.94 45.06 14.57
N THR A 239 9.95 44.72 13.29
CA THR A 239 9.10 43.66 12.74
C THR A 239 9.81 42.31 12.89
N PRO A 240 9.21 41.30 13.55
CA PRO A 240 9.80 39.97 13.59
C PRO A 240 9.94 39.42 12.15
N PRO A 241 11.00 38.65 11.86
CA PRO A 241 11.14 37.99 10.56
C PRO A 241 10.00 36.98 10.41
N LEU A 242 9.04 37.30 9.54
CA LEU A 242 7.81 36.55 9.25
C LEU A 242 8.04 35.26 8.43
N GLU A 243 9.30 34.87 8.17
CA GLU A 243 9.65 33.87 7.14
C GLU A 243 10.23 32.56 7.68
N ALA A 244 10.21 32.33 9.00
CA ALA A 244 10.86 31.15 9.56
C ALA A 244 9.86 30.18 10.20
N ASP A 245 9.00 29.59 9.35
CA ASP A 245 8.10 28.48 9.73
C ASP A 245 8.86 27.25 10.27
N ASP A 246 10.20 27.23 10.16
CA ASP A 246 11.08 26.17 10.67
C ASP A 246 11.84 26.53 11.98
N ILE A 247 11.64 27.70 12.60
CA ILE A 247 12.29 27.99 13.90
C ILE A 247 11.58 27.21 15.01
N LEU A 248 12.22 26.14 15.46
CA LEU A 248 11.78 25.37 16.61
C LEU A 248 12.21 26.06 17.91
N LEU A 249 11.24 26.57 18.68
CA LEU A 249 11.49 27.06 20.04
C LEU A 249 11.56 25.87 21.01
N ARG A 250 12.44 25.98 22.01
CA ARG A 250 12.55 24.99 23.09
C ARG A 250 11.24 24.77 23.82
N VAL A 251 10.45 25.84 24.03
CA VAL A 251 9.13 25.75 24.68
C VAL A 251 8.14 24.94 23.85
N ASP A 252 8.15 25.09 22.52
CA ASP A 252 7.28 24.32 21.63
C ASP A 252 7.70 22.85 21.61
N PHE A 253 9.00 22.56 21.56
CA PHE A 253 9.52 21.21 21.70
C PHE A 253 9.07 20.54 23.01
N VAL A 254 9.28 21.21 24.15
CA VAL A 254 8.89 20.67 25.46
C VAL A 254 7.39 20.42 25.54
N ARG A 255 6.56 21.35 25.04
CA ARG A 255 5.10 21.22 25.05
C ARG A 255 4.64 20.02 24.22
N GLU A 256 5.11 19.89 22.99
CA GLU A 256 4.69 18.82 22.08
C GLU A 256 5.17 17.44 22.56
N VAL A 257 6.41 17.35 23.07
CA VAL A 257 6.95 16.08 23.60
C VAL A 257 6.27 15.67 24.90
N ASP A 258 5.92 16.62 25.78
CA ASP A 258 5.13 16.33 26.99
C ASP A 258 3.71 15.83 26.65
N GLU A 259 3.07 16.45 25.64
CA GLU A 259 1.78 16.00 25.14
C GLU A 259 1.85 14.56 24.59
N LEU A 260 2.87 14.25 23.78
CA LEU A 260 3.12 12.89 23.29
C LEU A 260 3.30 11.89 24.45
N LEU A 261 4.11 12.23 25.45
CA LEU A 261 4.31 11.37 26.62
C LEU A 261 3.00 11.11 27.38
N ARG A 262 2.14 12.12 27.50
CA ARG A 262 0.82 11.99 28.13
C ARG A 262 -0.09 11.02 27.36
N GLU A 263 -0.10 11.09 26.03
CA GLU A 263 -0.85 10.16 25.17
C GLU A 263 -0.33 8.72 25.29
N VAL A 264 0.99 8.53 25.18
CA VAL A 264 1.63 7.21 25.26
C VAL A 264 1.39 6.55 26.62
N ARG A 265 1.47 7.31 27.72
CA ARG A 265 1.15 6.80 29.06
C ARG A 265 -0.33 6.41 29.19
N HIS A 266 -1.23 7.17 28.57
CA HIS A 266 -2.66 6.86 28.59
C HIS A 266 -2.93 5.51 27.92
N GLU A 267 -2.36 5.26 26.73
CA GLU A 267 -2.49 3.99 26.03
C GLU A 267 -1.90 2.80 26.82
N GLN A 268 -0.77 3.01 27.50
CA GLN A 268 -0.20 1.98 28.36
C GLN A 268 -1.13 1.59 29.51
N SER A 269 -1.78 2.57 30.14
CA SER A 269 -2.69 2.31 31.26
C SER A 269 -3.90 1.46 30.88
N GLN A 270 -4.30 1.48 29.61
CA GLN A 270 -5.42 0.70 29.09
C GLN A 270 -5.04 -0.75 28.77
N THR A 271 -3.75 -1.09 28.68
CA THR A 271 -3.31 -2.45 28.34
C THR A 271 -3.06 -3.26 29.63
N PRO A 272 -3.90 -4.27 29.96
CA PRO A 272 -3.67 -5.08 31.14
C PRO A 272 -2.37 -5.90 31.01
N GLY A 273 -1.54 -5.86 32.04
CA GLY A 273 -0.30 -6.65 32.10
C GLY A 273 -0.60 -8.14 32.10
N GLY A 274 -0.03 -8.87 31.14
CA GLY A 274 -0.11 -10.33 31.10
C GLY A 274 0.67 -10.95 32.27
N GLN A 275 -0.04 -11.47 33.27
CA GLN A 275 0.56 -12.03 34.49
C GLN A 275 0.94 -13.53 34.35
N GLY A 276 0.92 -14.07 33.14
CA GLY A 276 1.27 -15.47 32.86
C GLY A 276 2.77 -15.71 32.64
N PHE A 277 3.17 -16.98 32.71
CA PHE A 277 4.49 -17.49 32.32
C PHE A 277 4.47 -18.20 30.95
N ASP A 278 3.34 -18.16 30.26
CA ASP A 278 3.21 -18.62 28.88
C ASP A 278 4.06 -17.76 27.93
N ALA A 279 4.47 -18.36 26.80
CA ALA A 279 5.31 -17.69 25.81
C ALA A 279 4.68 -16.37 25.32
N GLU A 280 3.35 -16.31 25.18
CA GLU A 280 2.65 -15.09 24.79
C GLU A 280 2.70 -14.02 25.89
N SER A 281 2.49 -14.37 27.16
CA SER A 281 2.65 -13.42 28.27
C SER A 281 4.08 -12.92 28.44
N VAL A 282 5.09 -13.77 28.24
CA VAL A 282 6.50 -13.36 28.25
C VAL A 282 6.78 -12.38 27.10
N ALA A 283 6.31 -12.66 25.89
CA ALA A 283 6.45 -11.76 24.74
C ALA A 283 5.77 -10.41 24.98
N ARG A 284 4.55 -10.41 25.55
CA ARG A 284 3.85 -9.17 25.93
C ARG A 284 4.62 -8.37 26.99
N ARG A 285 5.21 -9.05 27.97
CA ARG A 285 6.01 -8.40 29.02
C ARG A 285 7.29 -7.79 28.47
N LEU A 286 8.02 -8.50 27.61
CA LEU A 286 9.22 -7.97 26.96
C LEU A 286 8.87 -6.75 26.10
N LYS A 287 7.81 -6.84 25.29
CA LYS A 287 7.31 -5.69 24.51
C LYS A 287 6.93 -4.50 25.41
N GLN A 288 6.33 -4.75 26.57
CA GLN A 288 6.02 -3.70 27.53
C GLN A 288 7.28 -3.10 28.15
N GLN A 289 8.31 -3.90 28.45
CA GLN A 289 9.59 -3.42 28.95
C GLN A 289 10.33 -2.55 27.92
N GLU A 290 10.34 -2.95 26.65
CA GLU A 290 10.91 -2.16 25.55
C GLU A 290 10.20 -0.81 25.41
N LYS A 291 8.85 -0.83 25.42
CA LYS A 291 8.06 0.41 25.45
C LYS A 291 8.40 1.28 26.64
N GLN A 292 8.57 0.69 27.83
CA GLN A 292 8.93 1.43 29.03
C GLN A 292 10.32 2.04 28.92
N LYS A 293 11.29 1.32 28.34
CA LYS A 293 12.63 1.84 28.09
C LYS A 293 12.58 3.06 27.15
N ALA A 294 11.81 2.97 26.07
CA ALA A 294 11.62 4.09 25.15
C ALA A 294 11.00 5.31 25.83
N ILE A 295 10.01 5.11 26.71
CA ILE A 295 9.42 6.21 27.49
C ILE A 295 10.47 6.90 28.37
N HIS A 296 11.27 6.13 29.12
CA HIS A 296 12.31 6.71 29.96
C HIS A 296 13.36 7.48 29.14
N GLN A 297 13.67 7.02 27.92
CA GLN A 297 14.56 7.76 27.01
C GLN A 297 13.97 9.11 26.63
N VAL A 298 12.68 9.14 26.25
CA VAL A 298 12.00 10.39 25.90
C VAL A 298 11.88 11.32 27.12
N GLU A 299 11.61 10.78 28.32
CA GLU A 299 11.63 11.55 29.58
C GLU A 299 13.00 12.18 29.83
N ALA A 300 14.09 11.44 29.67
CA ALA A 300 15.45 11.95 29.87
C ALA A 300 15.79 13.08 28.87
N VAL A 301 15.36 12.94 27.61
CA VAL A 301 15.50 13.99 26.59
C VAL A 301 14.67 15.23 26.96
N LEU A 302 13.46 15.05 27.47
CA LEU A 302 12.60 16.14 27.91
C LEU A 302 13.20 16.89 29.12
N GLU A 303 13.67 16.16 30.14
CA GLU A 303 14.36 16.74 31.30
C GLU A 303 15.60 17.52 30.89
N LEU A 304 16.35 17.01 29.91
CA LEU A 304 17.50 17.70 29.34
C LEU A 304 17.11 19.00 28.63
N ALA A 305 16.01 19.00 27.87
CA ALA A 305 15.50 20.20 27.21
C ALA A 305 15.03 21.26 28.22
N ILE A 306 14.38 20.84 29.31
CA ILE A 306 13.93 21.75 30.37
C ILE A 306 15.13 22.42 31.06
N ASN A 307 16.18 21.64 31.37
CA ASN A 307 17.36 22.09 32.09
C ASN A 307 18.52 22.50 31.17
N LEU A 308 18.23 22.80 29.91
CA LEU A 308 19.25 23.10 28.92
C LEU A 308 20.02 24.38 29.29
N GLN A 309 21.34 24.26 29.39
CA GLN A 309 22.24 25.39 29.61
C GLN A 309 23.16 25.55 28.41
N TRP A 310 23.23 26.81 27.93
CA TRP A 310 24.03 27.29 26.80
C TRP A 310 25.53 27.40 27.10
#